data_AF-A0A2M8QWN1-F1
#
_entry.id   AF-A0A2M8QWN1-F1
#
_cell.length_a   1.000
_cell.length_b   1.000
_cell.length_c   1.000
_cell.angle_alpha   90.00
_cell.angle_beta   90.00
_cell.angle_gamma   90.00
#
_symmetry.space_group_name_H-M   'P 1'
#
loop_
_entity.id
_entity.type
_entity.pdbx_description
1 polymer ?
#
loop_
_entity_poly.entity_id
_entity_poly.type
_entity_poly.pdbx_seq_one_letter_code
_entity_poly.pdbx_strand_id
1 'polypeptide(L)'
;AHLPDYMVPSAFVRLAALPLTVNGKLDRKALAAPDDEAYAHRAYEPPQGEIEITLAQIWAELLGVERVGRHDHFFALGGHSLLAVQLIERLRRRSLGVEVRTLFARPVLADQAASLGSHQEVAVPANRITEQSPAITPEMLPLIELAQGEIDRIVATVPGGVGNIQDIYGLSPLQDGILFHHLLATKGDPYLLVSQMAFADRDLLERYLAAVQRVVDRHDILRTSFVWEGLSRPAQVVWRRALLEVSEVELDGAAGPGRAQLKDRFDPRRQRIELGRAPLLRFVIAREPGSARWLL
;
A
#
# COMPACT_ATOMS: atom_id res chain seq x y z
N ALA A 1 8.89 6.05 33.63
CA ALA A 1 7.86 5.90 32.58
C ALA A 1 8.24 6.85 31.44
N HIS A 2 8.31 6.38 30.20
CA HIS A 2 8.64 7.21 29.02
C HIS A 2 7.40 7.32 28.13
N LEU A 3 7.04 8.55 27.76
CA LEU A 3 5.98 8.84 26.80
C LEU A 3 6.56 8.84 25.37
N PRO A 4 5.77 8.50 24.34
CA PRO A 4 6.14 8.75 22.94
C PRO A 4 6.37 10.24 22.68
N ASP A 5 7.28 10.60 21.77
CA ASP A 5 7.69 11.99 21.52
C ASP A 5 6.52 12.93 21.18
N TYR A 6 5.53 12.49 20.41
CA TYR A 6 4.34 13.30 20.09
C TYR A 6 3.41 13.55 21.28
N MET A 7 3.60 12.83 22.40
CA MET A 7 2.90 13.05 23.66
C MET A 7 3.71 13.91 24.64
N VAL A 8 4.94 14.28 24.29
CA VAL A 8 5.77 15.18 25.10
C VAL A 8 5.41 16.62 24.72
N PRO A 9 4.96 17.46 25.67
CA PRO A 9 4.67 18.87 25.40
C PRO A 9 5.87 19.60 24.79
N SER A 10 5.63 20.43 23.77
CA SER A 10 6.66 21.27 23.14
C SER A 10 7.13 22.42 24.04
N ALA A 11 6.36 22.74 25.09
CA ALA A 11 6.69 23.74 26.09
C ALA A 11 6.24 23.32 27.49
N PHE A 12 7.01 23.71 28.50
CA PHE A 12 6.74 23.50 29.91
C PHE A 12 6.72 24.85 30.64
N VAL A 13 5.52 25.30 31.00
CA VAL A 13 5.35 26.56 31.75
C VAL A 13 5.25 26.25 33.24
N ARG A 14 6.21 26.72 34.03
CA ARG A 14 6.15 26.59 35.49
C ARG A 14 5.21 27.64 36.06
N LEU A 15 4.16 27.20 36.75
CA LEU A 15 3.21 28.07 37.46
C LEU A 15 3.37 27.88 38.97
N ALA A 16 3.16 28.96 39.73
CA ALA A 16 3.13 28.89 41.20
C ALA A 16 1.86 28.19 41.71
N ALA A 17 0.73 28.37 41.02
CA ALA A 17 -0.53 27.69 41.28
C ALA A 17 -1.36 27.60 39.98
N LEU A 18 -2.24 26.59 39.89
CA LEU A 18 -3.17 26.49 38.77
C LEU A 18 -4.30 27.52 38.93
N PRO A 19 -4.60 28.34 37.91
CA PRO A 19 -5.70 29.29 37.99
C PRO A 19 -7.03 28.53 37.98
N LEU A 20 -7.92 28.85 38.92
CA LEU A 20 -9.23 28.21 39.03
C LEU A 20 -10.34 29.23 38.77
N THR A 21 -11.39 28.79 38.09
CA THR A 21 -12.67 29.49 37.98
C THR A 21 -13.35 29.57 39.36
N VAL A 22 -14.38 30.42 39.47
CA VAL A 22 -15.22 30.55 40.68
C VAL A 22 -15.85 29.23 41.15
N ASN A 23 -15.98 28.24 40.24
CA ASN A 23 -16.51 26.90 40.54
C ASN A 23 -15.41 25.86 40.82
N GLY A 24 -14.16 26.29 41.02
CA GLY A 24 -13.02 25.41 41.37
C GLY A 24 -12.45 24.60 40.21
N LYS A 25 -12.89 24.80 38.97
CA LYS A 25 -12.31 24.15 37.76
C LYS A 25 -11.15 24.95 37.21
N LEU A 26 -10.19 24.30 36.54
CA LEU A 26 -9.08 24.95 35.85
C LEU A 26 -9.58 26.02 34.85
N ASP A 27 -9.13 27.26 35.02
CA ASP A 27 -9.38 28.34 34.07
C ASP A 27 -8.29 28.33 32.99
N ARG A 28 -8.62 27.68 31.86
CA ARG A 28 -7.68 27.54 30.73
C ARG A 28 -7.36 28.87 30.05
N LYS A 29 -8.20 29.90 30.17
CA LYS A 29 -7.98 31.21 29.55
C LYS A 29 -7.00 32.06 30.36
N ALA A 30 -6.93 31.80 31.67
CA ALA A 30 -6.01 32.47 32.59
C ALA A 30 -4.63 31.79 32.67
N LEU A 31 -4.41 30.68 31.94
CA LEU A 31 -3.08 30.07 31.84
C LEU A 31 -2.14 31.02 31.08
N ALA A 32 -0.97 31.27 31.66
CA ALA A 32 0.08 32.03 31.00
C ALA A 32 0.46 31.33 29.68
N ALA A 33 0.58 32.12 28.62
CA ALA A 33 1.18 31.62 27.38
C ALA A 33 2.65 31.26 27.66
N PRO A 34 3.20 30.21 27.03
CA PRO A 34 4.63 29.93 27.11
C PRO A 34 5.43 31.13 26.59
N ASP A 35 6.45 31.54 27.35
CA ASP A 35 7.51 32.42 26.86
C ASP A 35 8.55 31.59 26.07
N ASP A 36 9.50 32.27 25.42
CA ASP A 36 10.51 31.62 24.58
C ASP A 36 11.39 30.64 25.39
N GLU A 37 11.56 30.86 26.69
CA GLU A 37 12.30 29.96 27.59
C GLU A 37 11.51 28.70 27.98
N ALA A 38 10.17 28.75 27.92
CA ALA A 38 9.31 27.61 28.25
C ALA A 38 9.27 26.56 27.15
N TYR A 39 9.57 26.90 25.89
CA TYR A 39 9.73 25.92 24.84
C TYR A 39 10.98 25.08 25.12
N ALA A 40 10.86 23.76 24.98
CA ALA A 40 12.02 22.87 25.00
C ALA A 40 12.81 23.04 23.68
N HIS A 41 13.32 24.25 23.44
CA HIS A 41 14.21 24.54 22.34
C HIS A 41 15.52 23.81 22.61
N ARG A 42 15.72 22.66 21.96
CA ARG A 42 17.07 22.41 21.46
C ARG A 42 17.43 23.64 20.63
N ALA A 43 18.46 24.36 21.05
CA ALA A 43 18.87 25.59 20.38
C ALA A 43 18.96 25.33 18.87
N TYR A 44 18.25 26.14 18.08
CA TYR A 44 18.27 26.01 16.63
C TYR A 44 19.72 26.15 16.14
N GLU A 45 20.21 25.10 15.50
CA GLU A 45 21.49 25.11 14.80
C GLU A 45 21.24 24.84 13.32
N PRO A 46 21.72 25.71 12.40
CA PRO A 46 21.42 25.59 10.99
C PRO A 46 22.06 24.32 10.38
N PRO A 47 21.42 23.73 9.35
CA PRO A 47 22.00 22.62 8.60
C PRO A 47 23.34 23.03 7.95
N GLN A 48 24.30 22.10 7.98
CA GLN A 48 25.67 22.30 7.50
C GLN A 48 25.97 21.46 6.26
N GLY A 49 26.52 22.11 5.24
CA GLY A 49 26.85 21.46 3.97
C GLY A 49 25.63 21.18 3.09
N GLU A 50 25.88 20.83 1.84
CA GLU A 50 24.86 20.72 0.79
C GLU A 50 23.80 19.66 1.11
N ILE A 51 24.21 18.54 1.70
CA ILE A 51 23.33 17.41 2.01
C ILE A 51 22.36 17.77 3.15
N GLU A 52 22.84 18.32 4.28
CA GLU A 52 21.95 18.72 5.37
C GLU A 52 20.99 19.83 4.92
N ILE A 53 21.48 20.82 4.15
CA ILE A 53 20.65 21.93 3.64
C ILE A 53 19.54 21.38 2.73
N THR A 54 19.89 20.49 1.80
CA THR A 54 18.93 19.84 0.90
C THR A 54 17.90 19.03 1.68
N LEU A 55 18.36 18.25 2.66
CA LEU A 55 17.47 17.42 3.48
C LEU A 55 16.52 18.29 4.33
N ALA A 56 17.03 19.37 4.92
CA ALA A 56 16.24 20.31 5.73
C ALA A 56 15.14 21.00 4.90
N GLN A 57 15.44 21.38 3.66
CA GLN A 57 14.43 21.92 2.73
C GLN A 57 13.32 20.90 2.44
N ILE A 58 13.69 19.65 2.16
CA ILE A 58 12.71 18.59 1.89
C ILE A 58 11.86 18.33 3.14
N TRP A 59 12.46 18.29 4.32
CA TRP A 59 11.74 18.15 5.59
C TRP A 59 10.78 19.30 5.85
N ALA A 60 11.22 20.55 5.69
CA ALA A 60 10.39 21.73 5.89
C ALA A 60 9.13 21.69 5.01
N GLU A 61 9.31 21.34 3.73
CA GLU A 61 8.19 21.18 2.79
C GLU A 61 7.25 20.02 3.15
N LEU A 62 7.79 18.87 3.58
CA LEU A 62 6.99 17.69 3.91
C LEU A 62 6.22 17.84 5.22
N LEU A 63 6.84 18.46 6.22
CA LEU A 63 6.30 18.62 7.57
C LEU A 63 5.47 19.90 7.71
N GLY A 64 5.57 20.83 6.74
CA GLY A 64 4.86 22.11 6.78
C GLY A 64 5.40 23.05 7.85
N VAL A 65 6.71 22.97 8.15
CA VAL A 65 7.38 23.81 9.16
C VAL A 65 8.25 24.87 8.48
N GLU A 66 8.41 26.03 9.12
CA GLU A 66 9.16 27.17 8.54
C GLU A 66 10.65 26.85 8.35
N ARG A 67 11.27 26.22 9.35
CA ARG A 67 12.71 25.90 9.39
C ARG A 67 12.95 24.60 10.12
N VAL A 68 14.01 23.89 9.72
CA VAL A 68 14.47 22.63 10.32
C VAL A 68 15.95 22.79 10.67
N GLY A 69 16.28 22.59 11.94
CA GLY A 69 17.65 22.57 12.45
C GLY A 69 18.32 21.21 12.28
N ARG A 70 19.65 21.19 12.33
CA ARG A 70 20.44 19.97 12.12
C ARG A 70 20.24 18.88 13.18
N HIS A 71 19.79 19.27 14.37
CA HIS A 71 19.54 18.39 15.51
C HIS A 71 18.05 18.08 15.71
N ASP A 72 17.20 18.52 14.77
CA ASP A 72 15.78 18.25 14.81
C ASP A 72 15.50 16.79 14.46
N HIS A 73 14.44 16.29 15.08
CA HIS A 73 14.01 14.91 14.98
C HIS A 73 12.76 14.80 14.11
N PHE A 74 12.83 14.01 13.02
CA PHE A 74 11.78 13.93 12.00
C PHE A 74 10.39 13.67 12.59
N PHE A 75 10.30 12.70 13.49
CA PHE A 75 9.04 12.29 14.11
C PHE A 75 8.57 13.26 15.20
N ALA A 76 9.48 14.04 15.80
CA ALA A 76 9.10 15.07 16.77
C ALA A 76 8.47 16.28 16.07
N LEU A 77 8.87 16.54 14.83
CA LEU A 77 8.28 17.56 13.95
C LEU A 77 6.97 17.11 13.28
N GLY A 78 6.37 15.99 13.69
CA GLY A 78 5.12 15.47 13.13
C GLY A 78 5.29 14.49 11.97
N GLY A 79 6.52 14.06 11.67
CA GLY A 79 6.78 13.01 10.69
C GLY A 79 6.11 11.68 11.06
N HIS A 80 5.68 10.92 10.06
CA HIS A 80 5.12 9.58 10.21
C HIS A 80 5.49 8.70 9.01
N SER A 81 5.14 7.40 9.03
CA SER A 81 5.60 6.43 8.03
C SER A 81 5.29 6.82 6.58
N LEU A 82 4.12 7.41 6.30
CA LEU A 82 3.80 7.90 4.95
C LEU A 82 4.70 9.08 4.52
N LEU A 83 5.00 10.03 5.40
CA LEU A 83 5.93 11.13 5.10
C LEU A 83 7.37 10.62 4.95
N ALA A 84 7.75 9.58 5.69
CA ALA A 84 9.05 8.91 5.52
C ALA A 84 9.18 8.28 4.13
N VAL A 85 8.14 7.62 3.63
CA VAL A 85 8.12 7.08 2.25
C VAL A 85 8.21 8.20 1.21
N GLN A 86 7.49 9.31 1.41
CA GLN A 86 7.58 10.48 0.51
C GLN A 86 8.97 11.12 0.52
N LEU A 87 9.61 11.19 1.69
CA LEU A 87 10.99 11.66 1.85
C LEU A 87 11.96 10.81 1.01
N ILE A 88 11.86 9.48 1.11
CA ILE A 88 12.70 8.55 0.34
C ILE A 88 12.53 8.73 -1.16
N GLU A 89 11.29 8.87 -1.64
CA GLU A 89 11.02 9.11 -3.07
C GLU A 89 11.58 10.46 -3.56
N ARG A 90 11.49 11.52 -2.74
CA ARG A 90 12.07 12.83 -3.08
C ARG A 90 13.60 12.80 -3.09
N LEU A 91 14.22 12.08 -2.16
CA LEU A 91 15.67 11.87 -2.13
C LEU A 91 16.13 11.06 -3.35
N ARG A 92 15.41 9.99 -3.70
CA ARG A 92 15.71 9.16 -4.88
C ARG A 92 15.73 9.98 -6.17
N ARG A 93 14.77 10.90 -6.36
CA ARG A 93 14.73 11.81 -7.54
C ARG A 93 15.95 12.75 -7.64
N ARG A 94 16.69 12.93 -6.54
CA ARG A 94 17.94 13.71 -6.48
C ARG A 94 19.17 12.80 -6.43
N SER A 95 19.04 11.52 -6.79
CA SER A 95 20.10 10.50 -6.72
C SER A 95 20.68 10.27 -5.31
N LEU A 96 19.94 10.67 -4.27
CA LEU A 96 20.31 10.47 -2.87
C LEU A 96 19.57 9.25 -2.33
N GLY A 97 20.32 8.31 -1.78
CA GLY A 97 19.81 7.05 -1.29
C GLY A 97 19.70 6.99 0.23
N VAL A 98 18.54 6.59 0.75
CA VAL A 98 18.40 6.20 2.16
C VAL A 98 17.57 4.94 2.28
N GLU A 99 18.03 3.98 3.07
CA GLU A 99 17.21 2.83 3.44
C GLU A 99 16.11 3.27 4.40
N VAL A 100 14.90 2.71 4.24
CA VAL A 100 13.77 2.96 5.16
C VAL A 100 14.22 2.71 6.61
N ARG A 101 14.93 1.61 6.85
CA ARG A 101 15.44 1.26 8.18
C ARG A 101 16.33 2.34 8.77
N THR A 102 17.18 2.97 7.96
CA THR A 102 18.09 4.04 8.39
C THR A 102 17.32 5.30 8.80
N LEU A 103 16.24 5.65 8.09
CA LEU A 103 15.40 6.79 8.45
C LEU A 103 14.79 6.64 9.85
N PHE A 104 14.33 5.44 10.20
CA PHE A 104 13.80 5.16 11.54
C PHE A 104 14.88 4.99 12.61
N ALA A 105 16.04 4.42 12.26
CA ALA A 105 17.14 4.21 13.21
C ALA A 105 17.92 5.49 13.52
N ARG A 106 17.96 6.44 12.58
CA ARG A 106 18.65 7.73 12.68
C ARG A 106 17.64 8.84 12.37
N PRO A 107 16.77 9.23 13.30
CA PRO A 107 15.70 10.18 13.05
C PRO A 107 16.11 11.66 13.11
N VAL A 108 17.39 11.96 13.37
CA VAL A 108 17.93 13.33 13.47
C VAL A 108 18.49 13.78 12.11
N LEU A 109 18.26 15.03 11.71
CA LEU A 109 18.64 15.54 10.38
C LEU A 109 20.12 15.29 10.03
N ALA A 110 21.05 15.68 10.91
CA ALA A 110 22.49 15.48 10.69
C ALA A 110 22.85 13.99 10.57
N ASP A 111 22.27 13.12 11.40
CA ASP A 111 22.52 11.69 11.36
C ASP A 111 21.97 11.05 10.09
N GLN A 112 20.81 11.52 9.60
CA GLN A 112 20.26 11.09 8.31
C GLN A 112 21.15 11.54 7.17
N ALA A 113 21.54 12.82 7.16
CA ALA A 113 22.41 13.38 6.13
C ALA A 113 23.75 12.62 6.04
N ALA A 114 24.35 12.29 7.19
CA ALA A 114 25.57 11.48 7.25
C ALA A 114 25.38 10.03 6.77
N SER A 115 24.14 9.55 6.70
CA SER A 115 23.80 8.21 6.22
C SER A 115 23.34 8.20 4.77
N LEU A 116 23.23 9.36 4.13
CA LEU A 116 22.92 9.46 2.71
C LEU A 116 24.14 9.02 1.90
N GLY A 117 24.00 7.89 1.22
CA GLY A 117 24.98 7.39 0.26
C GLY A 117 24.56 7.71 -1.17
N SER A 118 25.47 7.51 -2.12
CA SER A 118 25.07 7.41 -3.52
C SER A 118 24.13 6.21 -3.64
N HIS A 119 22.90 6.46 -4.11
CA HIS A 119 22.02 5.35 -4.44
C HIS A 119 22.58 4.70 -5.70
N GLN A 120 23.11 3.49 -5.59
CA GLN A 120 23.20 2.62 -6.76
C GLN A 120 21.75 2.24 -7.09
N GLU A 121 21.19 2.90 -8.10
CA GLU A 121 19.95 2.40 -8.71
C GLU A 121 20.21 0.96 -9.14
N VAL A 122 19.50 0.03 -8.51
CA VAL A 122 19.46 -1.35 -8.99
C VAL A 122 18.80 -1.29 -10.36
N ALA A 123 19.60 -1.50 -11.40
CA ALA A 123 19.13 -1.49 -12.77
C ALA A 123 18.07 -2.59 -12.92
N VAL A 124 16.81 -2.19 -13.06
CA VAL A 124 15.71 -3.12 -13.32
C VAL A 124 15.86 -3.60 -14.76
N PRO A 125 16.04 -4.91 -15.01
CA PRO A 125 16.13 -5.43 -16.36
C PRO A 125 14.87 -5.06 -17.14
N ALA A 126 15.05 -4.62 -18.39
CA ALA A 126 13.93 -4.34 -19.27
C ALA A 126 13.13 -5.63 -19.55
N ASN A 127 11.80 -5.52 -19.54
CA ASN A 127 10.92 -6.58 -19.99
C ASN A 127 11.14 -6.83 -21.49
N ARG A 128 11.42 -8.08 -21.86
CA ARG A 128 11.72 -8.51 -23.23
C ARG A 128 10.50 -9.05 -23.98
N ILE A 129 9.38 -9.27 -23.31
CA ILE A 129 8.11 -9.78 -23.89
C ILE A 129 7.30 -8.63 -24.49
N THR A 130 7.22 -8.62 -25.81
CA THR A 130 6.45 -7.63 -26.58
C THR A 130 5.15 -8.22 -27.12
N GLU A 131 4.22 -7.37 -27.57
CA GLU A 131 2.98 -7.83 -28.21
C GLU A 131 3.22 -8.60 -29.51
N GLN A 132 4.36 -8.38 -30.17
CA GLN A 132 4.74 -9.06 -31.40
C GLN A 132 5.56 -10.33 -31.15
N SER A 133 5.80 -10.70 -29.89
CA SER A 133 6.58 -11.90 -29.57
C SER A 133 5.82 -13.15 -30.01
N PRO A 134 6.39 -13.99 -30.92
CA PRO A 134 5.72 -15.19 -31.39
C PRO A 134 5.75 -16.33 -30.35
N ALA A 135 6.72 -16.27 -29.43
CA ALA A 135 6.92 -17.19 -28.33
C ALA A 135 7.62 -16.46 -27.18
N ILE A 136 7.57 -17.04 -25.98
CA ILE A 136 8.36 -16.61 -24.82
C ILE A 136 9.48 -17.64 -24.61
N THR A 137 10.71 -17.17 -24.53
CA THR A 137 11.89 -18.03 -24.29
C THR A 137 12.54 -17.70 -22.94
N PRO A 138 13.36 -18.61 -22.36
CA PRO A 138 14.02 -18.38 -21.07
C PRO A 138 14.84 -17.10 -21.02
N GLU A 139 15.52 -16.72 -22.11
CA GLU A 139 16.35 -15.52 -22.20
C GLU A 139 15.54 -14.22 -22.11
N MET A 140 14.21 -14.30 -22.29
CA MET A 140 13.30 -13.17 -22.14
C MET A 140 12.93 -12.91 -20.68
N LEU A 141 13.25 -13.82 -19.75
CA LEU A 141 12.82 -13.81 -18.35
C LEU A 141 14.00 -13.54 -17.39
N PRO A 142 14.51 -12.30 -17.29
CA PRO A 142 15.70 -12.01 -16.48
C PRO A 142 15.46 -12.11 -14.97
N LEU A 143 14.21 -12.20 -14.53
CA LEU A 143 13.81 -12.19 -13.12
C LEU A 143 13.32 -13.57 -12.62
N ILE A 144 13.36 -14.60 -13.47
CA ILE A 144 13.00 -15.97 -13.10
C ILE A 144 13.66 -16.96 -14.06
N GLU A 145 14.27 -18.02 -13.51
CA GLU A 145 14.81 -19.11 -14.32
C GLU A 145 13.74 -20.18 -14.49
N LEU A 146 13.32 -20.41 -15.73
CA LEU A 146 12.36 -21.44 -16.12
C LEU A 146 12.86 -22.15 -17.39
N ALA A 147 12.68 -23.46 -17.46
CA ALA A 147 12.87 -24.22 -18.70
C ALA A 147 11.73 -23.94 -19.68
N GLN A 148 12.00 -24.10 -20.99
CA GLN A 148 11.01 -23.82 -22.05
C GLN A 148 9.68 -24.56 -21.81
N GLY A 149 9.72 -25.84 -21.40
CA GLY A 149 8.49 -26.60 -21.12
C GLY A 149 7.68 -26.08 -19.93
N GLU A 150 8.28 -25.37 -18.98
CA GLU A 150 7.56 -24.69 -17.89
C GLU A 150 6.91 -23.40 -18.39
N ILE A 151 7.60 -22.66 -19.27
CA ILE A 151 7.06 -21.48 -19.94
C ILE A 151 5.85 -21.86 -20.80
N ASP A 152 5.95 -22.95 -21.56
CA ASP A 152 4.85 -23.42 -22.41
C ASP A 152 3.61 -23.81 -21.56
N ARG A 153 3.82 -24.39 -20.37
CA ARG A 153 2.74 -24.65 -19.40
C ARG A 153 2.09 -23.36 -18.91
N ILE A 154 2.90 -22.37 -18.53
CA ILE A 154 2.38 -21.04 -18.13
C ILE A 154 1.53 -20.45 -19.26
N VAL A 155 2.06 -20.43 -20.49
CA VAL A 155 1.37 -19.91 -21.67
C VAL A 155 0.01 -20.57 -21.87
N ALA A 156 -0.08 -21.89 -21.65
CA ALA A 156 -1.34 -22.64 -21.79
C ALA A 156 -2.41 -22.26 -20.75
N THR A 157 -2.02 -21.70 -19.60
CA THR A 157 -2.98 -21.23 -18.57
C THR A 157 -3.60 -19.86 -18.89
N VAL A 158 -2.99 -19.09 -19.79
CA VAL A 158 -3.40 -17.70 -20.06
C VAL A 158 -4.32 -17.63 -21.28
N PRO A 159 -5.54 -17.09 -21.16
CA PRO A 159 -6.42 -16.84 -22.31
C PRO A 159 -5.73 -15.93 -23.34
N GLY A 160 -5.68 -16.36 -24.59
CA GLY A 160 -4.93 -15.66 -25.65
C GLY A 160 -3.44 -16.00 -25.72
N GLY A 161 -2.95 -16.89 -24.85
CA GLY A 161 -1.58 -17.39 -24.85
C GLY A 161 -0.54 -16.27 -24.75
N VAL A 162 0.53 -16.40 -25.53
CA VAL A 162 1.64 -15.43 -25.58
C VAL A 162 1.14 -13.99 -25.82
N GLY A 163 0.14 -13.82 -26.70
CA GLY A 163 -0.39 -12.51 -27.05
C GLY A 163 -1.03 -11.75 -25.90
N ASN A 164 -1.44 -12.46 -24.83
CA ASN A 164 -1.99 -11.83 -23.63
C ASN A 164 -1.01 -11.82 -22.45
N ILE A 165 0.24 -12.30 -22.62
CA ILE A 165 1.25 -12.22 -21.56
C ILE A 165 2.07 -10.95 -21.75
N GLN A 166 2.13 -10.15 -20.69
CA GLN A 166 3.03 -9.01 -20.60
C GLN A 166 4.36 -9.39 -19.99
N ASP A 167 4.37 -10.16 -18.92
CA ASP A 167 5.59 -10.45 -18.17
C ASP A 167 5.45 -11.74 -17.34
N ILE A 168 6.58 -12.36 -17.01
CA ILE A 168 6.67 -13.52 -16.13
C ILE A 168 7.89 -13.35 -15.21
N TYR A 169 7.68 -13.40 -13.90
CA TYR A 169 8.77 -13.28 -12.92
C TYR A 169 8.44 -13.99 -11.60
N GLY A 170 9.45 -14.21 -10.77
CA GLY A 170 9.32 -14.95 -9.52
C GLY A 170 8.47 -14.22 -8.49
N LEU A 171 7.89 -14.95 -7.54
CA LEU A 171 7.19 -14.38 -6.40
C LEU A 171 8.19 -13.66 -5.48
N SER A 172 7.71 -12.62 -4.79
CA SER A 172 8.41 -12.08 -3.64
C SER A 172 8.26 -13.01 -2.42
N PRO A 173 9.16 -12.95 -1.43
CA PRO A 173 9.07 -13.81 -0.23
C PRO A 173 7.72 -13.73 0.51
N LEU A 174 7.08 -12.55 0.51
CA LEU A 174 5.75 -12.39 1.09
C LEU A 174 4.69 -13.12 0.28
N GLN A 175 4.76 -13.05 -1.06
CA GLN A 175 3.84 -13.77 -1.94
C GLN A 175 4.03 -15.29 -1.83
N ASP A 176 5.27 -15.79 -1.70
CA ASP A 176 5.52 -17.21 -1.43
C ASP A 176 4.85 -17.66 -0.13
N GLY A 177 4.96 -16.86 0.94
CA GLY A 177 4.29 -17.15 2.21
C GLY A 177 2.75 -17.17 2.09
N ILE A 178 2.18 -16.23 1.33
CA ILE A 178 0.73 -16.19 1.06
C ILE A 178 0.29 -17.42 0.25
N LEU A 179 1.03 -17.78 -0.80
CA LEU A 179 0.76 -18.95 -1.62
C LEU A 179 0.84 -20.23 -0.78
N PHE A 180 1.86 -20.36 0.06
CA PHE A 180 2.00 -21.51 0.96
C PHE A 180 0.76 -21.69 1.87
N HIS A 181 0.28 -20.61 2.48
CA HIS A 181 -0.94 -20.66 3.30
C HIS A 181 -2.20 -20.95 2.48
N HIS A 182 -2.31 -20.44 1.24
CA HIS A 182 -3.39 -20.79 0.34
C HIS A 182 -3.39 -22.30 0.01
N LEU A 183 -2.21 -22.90 -0.21
CA LEU A 183 -2.08 -24.33 -0.51
C LEU A 183 -2.35 -25.21 0.72
N LEU A 184 -1.99 -24.76 1.92
CA LEU A 184 -2.29 -25.49 3.16
C LEU A 184 -3.77 -25.41 3.56
N ALA A 185 -4.47 -24.35 3.17
CA ALA A 185 -5.87 -24.16 3.52
C ALA A 185 -6.76 -25.14 2.74
N THR A 186 -7.42 -26.05 3.46
CA THR A 186 -8.39 -27.00 2.88
C THR A 186 -9.80 -26.41 2.75
N LYS A 187 -10.09 -25.33 3.47
CA LYS A 187 -11.37 -24.60 3.45
C LYS A 187 -11.12 -23.10 3.61
N GLY A 188 -11.75 -22.32 2.75
CA GLY A 188 -11.55 -20.87 2.74
C GLY A 188 -10.14 -20.46 2.33
N ASP A 189 -9.93 -19.16 2.17
CA ASP A 189 -8.62 -18.59 1.91
C ASP A 189 -8.25 -17.58 3.02
N PRO A 190 -7.12 -17.79 3.75
CA PRO A 190 -6.76 -16.95 4.90
C PRO A 190 -6.58 -15.46 4.58
N TYR A 191 -6.25 -15.16 3.32
CA TYR A 191 -5.97 -13.81 2.84
C TYR A 191 -7.07 -13.25 1.93
N LEU A 192 -8.22 -13.93 1.83
CA LEU A 192 -9.34 -13.43 1.04
C LEU A 192 -9.99 -12.24 1.74
N LEU A 193 -9.89 -11.07 1.09
CA LEU A 193 -10.53 -9.85 1.55
C LEU A 193 -11.90 -9.71 0.89
N VAL A 194 -12.93 -9.50 1.71
CA VAL A 194 -14.30 -9.27 1.25
C VAL A 194 -14.75 -7.90 1.72
N SER A 195 -15.24 -7.10 0.77
CA SER A 195 -15.86 -5.80 1.03
C SER A 195 -17.27 -5.82 0.47
N GLN A 196 -18.19 -5.12 1.12
CA GLN A 196 -19.58 -4.98 0.65
C GLN A 196 -19.92 -3.51 0.43
N MET A 197 -20.61 -3.24 -0.66
CA MET A 197 -21.07 -1.91 -1.03
C MET A 197 -22.56 -1.94 -1.39
N ALA A 198 -23.19 -0.77 -1.35
CA ALA A 198 -24.55 -0.61 -1.87
C ALA A 198 -24.57 0.60 -2.79
N PHE A 199 -25.28 0.45 -3.90
CA PHE A 199 -25.45 1.44 -4.94
C PHE A 199 -26.94 1.81 -5.02
N ALA A 200 -27.21 3.08 -5.36
CA ALA A 200 -28.57 3.60 -5.44
C ALA A 200 -29.42 2.87 -6.50
N ASP A 201 -28.79 2.51 -7.62
CA ASP A 201 -29.40 1.87 -8.78
C ASP A 201 -28.36 1.05 -9.57
N ARG A 202 -28.83 0.36 -10.62
CA ARG A 202 -27.98 -0.47 -11.49
C ARG A 202 -26.98 0.38 -12.27
N ASP A 203 -27.39 1.54 -12.75
CA ASP A 203 -26.57 2.39 -13.60
C ASP A 203 -25.32 2.90 -12.86
N LEU A 204 -25.47 3.25 -11.57
CA LEU A 204 -24.33 3.66 -10.74
C LEU A 204 -23.37 2.50 -10.46
N LEU A 205 -23.91 1.30 -10.21
CA LEU A 205 -23.11 0.08 -10.06
C LEU A 205 -22.31 -0.22 -11.34
N GLU A 206 -22.94 -0.15 -12.51
CA GLU A 206 -22.26 -0.39 -13.80
C GLU A 206 -21.17 0.65 -14.07
N ARG A 207 -21.43 1.93 -13.78
CA ARG A 207 -20.38 2.97 -13.88
C ARG A 207 -19.20 2.71 -12.94
N TYR A 208 -19.47 2.21 -11.73
CA TYR A 208 -18.44 1.82 -10.78
C TYR A 208 -17.63 0.63 -11.30
N LEU A 209 -18.26 -0.45 -11.76
CA LEU A 209 -17.59 -1.63 -12.33
C LEU A 209 -16.72 -1.25 -13.54
N ALA A 210 -17.23 -0.38 -14.42
CA ALA A 210 -16.45 0.16 -15.55
C ALA A 210 -15.24 0.99 -15.09
N ALA A 211 -15.36 1.72 -13.98
CA ALA A 211 -14.23 2.45 -13.39
C ALA A 211 -13.19 1.48 -12.80
N VAL A 212 -13.64 0.42 -12.10
CA VAL A 212 -12.74 -0.62 -11.58
C VAL A 212 -12.01 -1.32 -12.72
N GLN A 213 -12.69 -1.66 -13.82
CA GLN A 213 -12.04 -2.27 -14.99
C GLN A 213 -10.90 -1.38 -15.52
N ARG A 214 -11.09 -0.06 -15.61
CA ARG A 214 -10.01 0.87 -16.02
C ARG A 214 -8.83 0.87 -15.05
N VAL A 215 -9.08 0.67 -13.76
CA VAL A 215 -7.99 0.52 -12.76
C VAL A 215 -7.26 -0.79 -12.96
N VAL A 216 -7.96 -1.90 -13.23
CA VAL A 216 -7.36 -3.20 -13.57
C VAL A 216 -6.50 -3.09 -14.84
N ASP A 217 -7.02 -2.47 -15.89
CA ASP A 217 -6.30 -2.27 -17.17
C ASP A 217 -5.01 -1.45 -16.97
N ARG A 218 -5.03 -0.49 -16.04
CA ARG A 218 -3.90 0.40 -15.78
C ARG A 218 -2.78 -0.23 -14.94
N HIS A 219 -3.10 -1.17 -14.06
CA HIS A 219 -2.19 -1.63 -13.02
C HIS A 219 -1.86 -3.11 -13.14
N ASP A 220 -0.62 -3.43 -13.51
CA ASP A 220 -0.07 -4.78 -13.67
C ASP A 220 -0.47 -5.73 -12.54
N ILE A 221 -0.32 -5.29 -11.29
CA ILE A 221 -0.61 -6.10 -10.11
C ILE A 221 -2.06 -6.61 -10.05
N LEU A 222 -3.02 -5.87 -10.61
CA LEU A 222 -4.43 -6.27 -10.61
C LEU A 222 -4.78 -7.24 -11.74
N ARG A 223 -3.89 -7.37 -12.73
CA ARG A 223 -4.01 -8.28 -13.87
C ARG A 223 -2.95 -9.40 -13.82
N THR A 224 -2.41 -9.67 -12.63
CA THR A 224 -1.45 -10.73 -12.38
C THR A 224 -2.14 -11.98 -11.83
N SER A 225 -1.81 -13.14 -12.39
CA SER A 225 -2.12 -14.46 -11.84
C SER A 225 -0.85 -15.13 -11.28
N PHE A 226 -1.03 -16.21 -10.51
CA PHE A 226 0.06 -17.02 -9.98
C PHE A 226 -0.03 -18.45 -10.51
N VAL A 227 1.08 -18.98 -10.99
CA VAL A 227 1.20 -20.34 -11.53
C VAL A 227 2.33 -21.06 -10.79
N TRP A 228 2.06 -22.26 -10.27
CA TRP A 228 3.05 -23.06 -9.52
C TRP A 228 3.02 -24.54 -9.88
N GLU A 229 1.90 -25.04 -10.40
CA GLU A 229 1.73 -26.47 -10.70
C GLU A 229 2.63 -26.90 -11.87
N GLY A 230 3.55 -27.82 -11.59
CA GLY A 230 4.49 -28.32 -12.60
C GLY A 230 5.60 -27.33 -12.96
N LEU A 231 5.86 -26.34 -12.11
CA LEU A 231 6.99 -25.42 -12.19
C LEU A 231 8.00 -25.74 -11.07
N SER A 232 9.27 -25.51 -11.34
CA SER A 232 10.39 -25.59 -10.41
C SER A 232 10.36 -24.47 -9.36
N ARG A 233 9.77 -23.33 -9.72
CA ARG A 233 9.52 -22.19 -8.83
C ARG A 233 8.20 -21.52 -9.21
N PRO A 234 7.38 -21.09 -8.24
CA PRO A 234 6.16 -20.35 -8.53
C PRO A 234 6.47 -19.07 -9.34
N ALA A 235 5.57 -18.74 -10.26
CA ALA A 235 5.69 -17.58 -11.13
C ALA A 235 4.46 -16.68 -11.01
N GLN A 236 4.69 -15.38 -11.05
CA GLN A 236 3.69 -14.37 -11.30
C GLN A 236 3.60 -14.18 -12.82
N VAL A 237 2.37 -14.09 -13.35
CA VAL A 237 2.14 -13.94 -14.78
C VAL A 237 1.26 -12.71 -14.98
N VAL A 238 1.82 -11.67 -15.59
CA VAL A 238 1.12 -10.40 -15.82
C VAL A 238 0.36 -10.48 -17.14
N TRP A 239 -0.96 -10.37 -17.12
CA TRP A 239 -1.80 -10.46 -18.31
C TRP A 239 -1.99 -9.08 -18.92
N ARG A 240 -1.89 -8.90 -20.24
CA ARG A 240 -2.19 -7.62 -20.92
C ARG A 240 -3.65 -7.21 -20.74
N ARG A 241 -4.56 -8.18 -20.77
CA ARG A 241 -6.00 -7.98 -20.61
C ARG A 241 -6.57 -9.01 -19.65
N ALA A 242 -7.20 -8.51 -18.59
CA ALA A 242 -7.92 -9.29 -17.59
C ALA A 242 -9.28 -8.60 -17.34
N LEU A 243 -10.37 -9.28 -17.68
CA LEU A 243 -11.72 -8.75 -17.53
C LEU A 243 -12.27 -9.09 -16.15
N LEU A 244 -12.99 -8.14 -15.53
CA LEU A 244 -13.68 -8.36 -14.26
C LEU A 244 -14.69 -9.50 -14.38
N GLU A 245 -14.63 -10.44 -13.43
CA GLU A 245 -15.67 -11.45 -13.27
C GLU A 245 -16.80 -10.89 -12.41
N VAL A 246 -17.95 -10.62 -13.05
CA VAL A 246 -19.17 -10.14 -12.38
C VAL A 246 -20.24 -11.22 -12.48
N SER A 247 -20.73 -11.67 -11.33
CA SER A 247 -21.82 -12.65 -11.24
C SER A 247 -23.02 -12.03 -10.55
N GLU A 248 -24.21 -12.20 -11.14
CA GLU A 248 -25.44 -11.74 -10.54
C GLU A 248 -26.13 -12.86 -9.78
N VAL A 249 -26.62 -12.58 -8.58
CA VAL A 249 -27.37 -13.53 -7.75
C VAL A 249 -28.71 -12.95 -7.32
N GLU A 250 -29.71 -13.82 -7.25
CA GLU A 250 -31.00 -13.48 -6.67
C GLU A 250 -30.98 -13.61 -5.14
N LEU A 251 -31.70 -12.71 -4.49
CA LEU A 251 -31.87 -12.67 -3.03
C LEU A 251 -33.33 -12.95 -2.68
N ASP A 252 -33.54 -13.69 -1.60
CA ASP A 252 -34.87 -13.99 -1.11
C ASP A 252 -35.35 -12.87 -0.18
N GLY A 253 -36.40 -12.16 -0.57
CA GLY A 253 -36.98 -11.10 0.25
C GLY A 253 -37.54 -11.56 1.60
N ALA A 254 -37.86 -12.85 1.76
CA ALA A 254 -38.35 -13.43 3.00
C ALA A 254 -37.22 -13.90 3.94
N ALA A 255 -36.01 -14.12 3.43
CA ALA A 255 -34.88 -14.68 4.18
C ALA A 255 -34.02 -13.64 4.94
N GLY A 256 -34.51 -12.42 5.11
CA GLY A 256 -33.84 -11.34 5.84
C GLY A 256 -33.02 -10.38 4.96
N PRO A 257 -32.18 -9.51 5.55
CA PRO A 257 -31.48 -8.45 4.81
C PRO A 257 -30.54 -9.00 3.73
N GLY A 258 -30.60 -8.46 2.52
CA GLY A 258 -29.80 -8.91 1.38
C GLY A 258 -28.29 -8.96 1.63
N ARG A 259 -27.75 -7.97 2.37
CA ARG A 259 -26.33 -7.94 2.78
C ARG A 259 -25.94 -9.15 3.64
N ALA A 260 -26.82 -9.59 4.53
CA ALA A 260 -26.57 -10.75 5.38
C ALA A 260 -26.58 -12.05 4.56
N GLN A 261 -27.50 -12.16 3.59
CA GLN A 261 -27.56 -13.30 2.66
C GLN A 261 -26.28 -13.39 1.82
N LEU A 262 -25.80 -12.27 1.26
CA LEU A 262 -24.53 -12.24 0.52
C LEU A 262 -23.35 -12.60 1.43
N LYS A 263 -23.31 -12.07 2.66
CA LYS A 263 -22.23 -12.35 3.62
C LYS A 263 -22.14 -13.84 3.98
N ASP A 264 -23.27 -14.52 4.18
CA ASP A 264 -23.27 -15.95 4.51
C ASP A 264 -22.96 -16.81 3.28
N ARG A 265 -23.55 -16.48 2.12
CA ARG A 265 -23.31 -17.22 0.86
C ARG A 265 -21.86 -17.14 0.40
N PHE A 266 -21.22 -15.99 0.60
CA PHE A 266 -19.84 -15.72 0.18
C PHE A 266 -18.88 -15.53 1.36
N ASP A 267 -19.09 -16.28 2.44
CA ASP A 267 -18.22 -16.27 3.62
C ASP A 267 -16.76 -16.62 3.23
N PRO A 268 -15.77 -15.75 3.48
CA PRO A 268 -14.37 -15.99 3.09
C PRO A 268 -13.75 -17.21 3.77
N ARG A 269 -14.34 -17.71 4.86
CA ARG A 269 -13.92 -18.96 5.52
C ARG A 269 -14.30 -20.21 4.73
N ARG A 270 -15.17 -20.07 3.73
CA ARG A 270 -15.69 -21.16 2.89
C ARG A 270 -15.36 -20.94 1.42
N GLN A 271 -15.21 -19.70 0.99
CA GLN A 271 -14.86 -19.32 -0.37
C GLN A 271 -13.34 -19.33 -0.59
N ARG A 272 -12.94 -19.75 -1.78
CA ARG A 272 -11.56 -19.67 -2.25
C ARG A 272 -11.52 -18.95 -3.60
N ILE A 273 -10.37 -18.37 -3.92
CA ILE A 273 -10.11 -17.71 -5.19
C ILE A 273 -9.11 -18.52 -6.01
N GLU A 274 -9.34 -18.62 -7.31
CA GLU A 274 -8.44 -19.30 -8.23
C GLU A 274 -7.26 -18.38 -8.56
N LEU A 275 -6.11 -18.63 -7.91
CA LEU A 275 -4.92 -17.79 -8.10
C LEU A 275 -4.34 -17.84 -9.52
N GLY A 276 -4.63 -18.90 -10.28
CA GLY A 276 -4.21 -19.08 -11.67
C GLY A 276 -4.92 -18.18 -12.68
N ARG A 277 -5.94 -17.41 -12.26
CA ARG A 277 -6.77 -16.62 -13.18
C ARG A 277 -6.82 -15.15 -12.76
N ALA A 278 -6.32 -14.26 -13.62
CA ALA A 278 -6.42 -12.82 -13.39
C ALA A 278 -7.76 -12.25 -13.95
N PRO A 279 -8.31 -11.18 -13.35
CA PRO A 279 -7.85 -10.52 -12.13
C PRO A 279 -8.21 -11.34 -10.87
N LEU A 280 -7.42 -11.20 -9.80
CA LEU A 280 -7.74 -11.81 -8.49
C LEU A 280 -8.80 -11.00 -7.74
N LEU A 281 -9.88 -10.68 -8.44
CA LEU A 281 -11.02 -9.90 -7.99
C LEU A 281 -12.29 -10.56 -8.54
N ARG A 282 -13.26 -10.81 -7.66
CA ARG A 282 -14.57 -11.36 -8.03
C ARG A 282 -15.66 -10.44 -7.51
N PHE A 283 -16.59 -10.10 -8.40
CA PHE A 283 -17.72 -9.23 -8.10
C PHE A 283 -19.00 -10.05 -8.08
N VAL A 284 -19.77 -9.94 -7.00
CA VAL A 284 -21.09 -10.56 -6.90
C VAL A 284 -22.10 -9.46 -6.71
N ILE A 285 -23.01 -9.29 -7.66
CA ILE A 285 -24.02 -8.25 -7.61
C ILE A 285 -25.39 -8.87 -7.33
N ALA A 286 -26.23 -8.12 -6.63
CA ALA A 286 -27.60 -8.55 -6.39
C ALA A 286 -28.53 -7.35 -6.25
N ARG A 287 -29.73 -7.45 -6.82
CA ARG A 287 -30.78 -6.47 -6.56
C ARG A 287 -31.31 -6.65 -5.15
N GLU A 288 -31.39 -5.57 -4.38
CA GLU A 288 -31.98 -5.63 -3.05
C GLU A 288 -33.51 -5.79 -3.14
N PRO A 289 -34.11 -6.82 -2.49
CA PRO A 289 -35.55 -7.06 -2.55
C PRO A 289 -36.36 -5.84 -2.09
N GLY A 290 -37.39 -5.49 -2.86
CA GLY A 290 -38.26 -4.35 -2.57
C GLY A 290 -37.63 -2.97 -2.78
N SER A 291 -36.44 -2.89 -3.40
CA SER A 291 -35.73 -1.63 -3.65
C SER A 291 -35.24 -1.50 -5.10
N ALA A 292 -34.83 -0.28 -5.46
CA ALA A 292 -34.03 0.00 -6.66
C ALA A 292 -32.53 -0.22 -6.41
N ARG A 293 -32.12 -0.35 -5.14
CA ARG A 293 -30.71 -0.49 -4.74
C ARG A 293 -30.11 -1.81 -5.22
N TRP A 294 -28.81 -1.75 -5.49
CA TRP A 294 -27.97 -2.90 -5.82
C TRP A 294 -26.89 -3.09 -4.79
N LEU A 295 -26.68 -4.33 -4.39
CA LEU A 295 -25.61 -4.76 -3.51
C LEU A 295 -24.47 -5.33 -4.34
N LEU A 296 -23.24 -5.09 -3.87
CA LEU A 296 -22.00 -5.66 -4.36
C LEU A 296 -21.21 -6.23 -3.17
#